data_AF-D8F3F5-F1
#
_entry.id   AF-D8F3F5-F1
#
_cell.length_a   1.000
_cell.length_b   1.000
_cell.length_c   1.000
_cell.angle_alpha   90.00
_cell.angle_beta   90.00
_cell.angle_gamma   90.00
#
_symmetry.space_group_name_H-M   'P 1'
#
loop_
_entity.id
_entity.type
_entity.pdbx_description
1 polymer ?
#
loop_
_entity_poly.entity_id
_entity_poly.type
_entity_poly.pdbx_seq_one_letter_code
_entity_poly.pdbx_strand_id
1 'polypeptide(L)' 'MTWEELYMDAGLKWEAILSKKGPNGKRLYTFRIGKGFRDVGYRHGSWLRLLSLHPDHDSAYH' A
#
# COMPACT_ATOMS: atom_id res chain seq x y z
N MET A 1 -0.08 -0.88 -17.46
CA MET A 1 -0.25 -0.96 -15.99
C MET A 1 -1.55 -0.27 -15.62
N THR A 2 -2.61 -1.04 -15.46
CA THR A 2 -3.92 -0.61 -14.98
C THR A 2 -4.03 -0.82 -13.47
N TRP A 3 -5.10 -0.31 -12.86
CA TRP A 3 -5.35 -0.52 -11.44
C TRP A 3 -5.76 -1.95 -11.13
N GLU A 4 -6.46 -2.61 -12.06
CA GLU A 4 -6.81 -4.02 -11.94
C GLU A 4 -5.56 -4.90 -11.89
N GLU A 5 -4.59 -4.66 -12.78
CA GLU A 5 -3.30 -5.36 -12.76
C GLU A 5 -2.56 -5.16 -11.43
N LEU A 6 -2.58 -3.93 -10.91
CA LEU A 6 -1.89 -3.56 -9.67
C LEU A 6 -2.54 -4.17 -8.41
N TYR A 7 -3.86 -4.33 -8.40
CA TYR A 7 -4.59 -4.98 -7.30
C TYR A 7 -4.47 -6.50 -7.33
N MET A 8 -4.28 -7.09 -8.52
CA MET A 8 -4.14 -8.54 -8.69
C MET A 8 -2.69 -9.03 -8.51
N ASP A 9 -1.73 -8.11 -8.42
CA ASP A 9 -0.32 -8.46 -8.27
C ASP A 9 -0.03 -9.08 -6.89
N ALA A 10 0.45 -10.32 -6.90
CA ALA A 10 0.78 -11.07 -5.69
C ALA A 10 2.09 -10.61 -5.03
N GLY A 11 2.98 -9.95 -5.79
CA GLY A 11 4.29 -9.50 -5.29
C GLY A 11 4.19 -8.24 -4.43
N LEU A 12 3.35 -7.30 -4.83
CA LEU A 12 3.04 -6.06 -4.13
C LEU A 12 2.31 -6.30 -2.81
N LYS A 13 1.67 -7.47 -2.60
CA LYS A 13 0.87 -7.76 -1.39
C LYS A 13 -0.09 -6.61 -1.07
N TRP A 14 -0.94 -6.28 -2.03
CA TRP A 14 -1.84 -5.14 -1.96
C TRP A 14 -2.97 -5.38 -0.94
N GLU A 15 -3.04 -4.58 0.11
CA GLU A 15 -3.99 -4.75 1.22
C GLU A 15 -4.73 -3.44 1.50
N ALA A 16 -6.06 -3.50 1.69
CA ALA A 16 -6.84 -2.34 2.07
C ALA A 16 -6.80 -2.11 3.59
N ILE A 17 -6.51 -0.88 4.01
CA ILE A 17 -6.55 -0.50 5.41
C ILE A 17 -7.98 -0.08 5.76
N LEU A 18 -8.69 -0.91 6.51
CA LEU A 18 -10.11 -0.69 6.85
C LEU A 18 -10.29 0.20 8.09
N SER A 19 -9.30 0.24 8.98
CA SER A 19 -9.35 0.97 10.26
C SER A 19 -9.08 2.46 10.13
N LYS A 20 -8.54 2.91 8.98
CA LYS A 20 -8.15 4.31 8.75
C LYS A 20 -8.68 4.80 7.41
N LYS A 21 -8.98 6.09 7.35
CA LYS A 21 -9.34 6.79 6.11
C LYS A 21 -8.25 7.80 5.77
N GLY A 22 -7.97 7.92 4.49
CA GLY A 22 -7.04 8.88 3.94
C GLY A 22 -7.70 10.26 3.77
N PRO A 23 -6.95 11.21 3.20
CA PRO A 23 -7.46 12.54 2.89
C PRO A 23 -8.77 12.47 2.11
N ASN A 24 -9.75 13.28 2.50
CA ASN A 24 -11.09 13.33 1.89
C ASN A 24 -11.85 11.99 1.94
N GLY A 25 -11.61 11.17 2.95
CA GLY A 25 -12.30 9.89 3.14
C GLY A 25 -11.84 8.80 2.17
N LYS A 26 -10.74 9.00 1.44
CA LYS A 26 -10.22 8.03 0.48
C LYS A 26 -9.77 6.75 1.18
N ARG A 27 -9.95 5.63 0.50
CA ARG A 27 -9.47 4.32 0.97
C ARG A 27 -7.94 4.32 0.94
N LEU A 28 -7.35 3.92 2.05
CA LEU A 28 -5.91 3.70 2.16
C LEU A 28 -5.58 2.25 1.86
N TYR A 29 -4.39 2.05 1.34
CA TYR A 29 -3.84 0.74 1.02
C TYR A 29 -2.41 0.66 1.53
N THR A 30 -2.00 -0.55 1.88
CA THR A 30 -0.58 -0.87 2.09
C THR A 30 -0.13 -1.87 1.04
N PHE A 31 1.11 -1.72 0.61
CA PHE A 31 1.74 -2.59 -0.37
C PHE A 31 3.25 -2.54 -0.21
N ARG A 32 3.92 -3.60 -0.65
CA ARG A 32 5.36 -3.79 -0.60
C ARG A 32 6.01 -3.12 -1.81
N ILE A 33 6.96 -2.23 -1.57
CA ILE A 33 7.77 -1.61 -2.64
C ILE A 33 9.11 -2.35 -2.80
N GLY A 34 9.54 -3.07 -1.77
CA GLY A 34 10.75 -3.89 -1.82
C GLY A 34 10.85 -4.84 -0.63
N LYS A 35 11.95 -5.58 -0.52
CA LYS A 35 12.11 -6.65 0.48
C LYS A 35 12.05 -6.18 1.94
N GLY A 36 12.30 -4.92 2.23
CA GLY A 36 12.32 -4.41 3.61
C GLY A 36 11.39 -3.24 3.86
N PHE A 37 10.46 -2.93 2.94
CA PHE A 37 9.63 -1.74 3.06
C PHE A 37 8.19 -1.95 2.57
N ARG A 38 7.25 -1.50 3.40
CA ARG A 38 5.85 -1.30 3.05
C ARG A 38 5.56 0.19 2.96
N ASP A 39 4.70 0.55 2.03
CA ASP A 39 4.16 1.90 1.91
C ASP A 39 2.70 1.91 2.34
N VAL A 40 2.21 3.09 2.68
CA VAL A 40 0.79 3.41 2.82
C VAL A 40 0.46 4.48 1.79
N GLY A 41 -0.50 4.19 0.92
CA GLY A 41 -0.89 5.12 -0.13
C GLY A 41 -2.36 5.05 -0.50
N TYR A 42 -2.77 5.93 -1.41
CA TYR A 42 -4.12 5.95 -1.94
C TYR A 42 -4.16 6.35 -3.40
N ARG A 43 -5.17 5.85 -4.11
CA ARG A 43 -5.46 6.23 -5.50
C ARG A 43 -6.04 7.64 -5.56
N HIS A 44 -5.44 8.47 -6.40
CA HIS A 44 -5.96 9.78 -6.77
C HIS A 44 -6.04 9.91 -8.29
N GLY A 45 -7.19 9.52 -8.85
CA GLY A 45 -7.37 9.45 -10.30
C GLY A 45 -6.45 8.40 -10.90
N SER A 46 -5.51 8.84 -11.75
CA SER A 46 -4.48 8.01 -12.36
C SER A 46 -3.21 7.89 -11.52
N TRP A 47 -3.13 8.58 -10.39
CA TRP A 47 -1.93 8.63 -9.56
C TRP A 47 -2.04 7.75 -8.32
N LEU A 48 -0.95 7.10 -7.95
CA LEU A 48 -0.76 6.52 -6.62
C LEU A 48 -0.03 7.54 -5.76
N ARG A 49 -0.66 8.01 -4.69
CA ARG A 49 -0.04 8.94 -3.73
C ARG A 49 0.46 8.17 -2.52
N LEU A 50 1.77 8.26 -2.30
CA LEU A 50 2.45 7.66 -1.18
C LEU A 50 2.39 8.61 0.02
N LEU A 51 1.98 8.10 1.17
CA LEU A 51 1.86 8.88 2.40
C LEU A 51 3.04 8.62 3.33
N SER A 52 3.46 7.36 3.47
CA SER A 52 4.52 7.00 4.41
C SER A 52 5.13 5.65 4.08
N LEU A 53 6.46 5.63 4.06
CA LEU A 53 7.26 4.42 3.97
C LEU A 53 7.57 3.92 5.38
N HIS A 54 7.34 2.64 5.60
CA HIS A 54 7.64 1.94 6.82
C HIS A 54 8.59 0.78 6.51
N PRO A 55 9.63 0.55 7.32
CA PRO A 55 10.34 -0.71 7.30
C PRO A 55 9.31 -1.85 7.45
N ASP A 56 9.35 -2.81 6.54
CA ASP A 56 8.55 -4.02 6.63
C ASP A 56 9.18 -4.84 7.77
N HIS A 57 8.62 -4.67 8.96
CA HIS A 57 9.05 -5.39 10.16
C HIS A 57 8.65 -6.87 10.03
N ASP A 58 9.43 -7.62 9.27
CA ASP A 58 9.55 -9.08 9.43
C ASP A 58 10.42 -9.42 10.66
N SER A 59 10.69 -8.43 11.53
CA SER A 59 11.50 -8.54 12.74
C SER A 59 10.73 -9.09 13.95
N ALA A 60 9.57 -9.72 13.76
CA ALA A 60 8.81 -10.38 14.82
C ALA A 60 9.13 -11.88 14.96
N TYR A 61 10.09 -12.41 14.19
CA TYR A 61 10.58 -13.78 14.30
C TYR A 61 12.11 -13.82 14.35
N HIS A 62 12.69 -13.41 15.48
CA HIS A 62 14.06 -13.76 15.85
C HIS A 62 14.16 -14.00 17.36
#